data_AF-A0A6P2L4R8-F1
#
_entry.id   AF-A0A6P2L4R8-F1
#
_cell.length_a   1.000
_cell.length_b   1.000
_cell.length_c   1.000
_cell.angle_alpha   90.00
_cell.angle_beta   90.00
_cell.angle_gamma   90.00
#
_symmetry.space_group_name_H-M   'P 1'
#
loop_
_entity.id
_entity.type
_entity.pdbx_description
1 polymer ?
#
loop_
_entity_poly.entity_id
_entity_poly.type
_entity_poly.pdbx_seq_one_letter_code
_entity_poly.pdbx_strand_id
1 'polypeptide(L)'
;MPLANSLVPQLVKVTGSASSEVVVLSSGDVLQLSVNSSTYPLYSVLDSYGVVVKSVHLWLRKLRAEAGLSISMSTVEQYARTLSYLCRWIERDGPYPNLSVDENLVLLSRQDIQAWTRDMKTRGAESHNTLHSREACVKQFLDWMATQEAGNLRDPENSPYGLPARFATWSHHRMPVVRGMSLQKSLCSS
;
A
#
# COMPACT_ATOMS: atom_id res chain seq x y z
N MET A 1 -38.57 -13.57 0.93
CA MET A 1 -37.43 -12.84 1.50
C MET A 1 -36.61 -12.31 0.32
N PRO A 2 -36.63 -11.02 -0.03
CA PRO A 2 -35.78 -10.54 -1.12
C PRO A 2 -34.34 -10.43 -0.62
N LEU A 3 -33.40 -11.04 -1.36
CA LEU A 3 -31.96 -10.87 -1.13
C LEU A 3 -31.61 -9.39 -1.23
N ALA A 4 -30.96 -8.86 -0.20
CA ALA A 4 -30.36 -7.54 -0.25
C ALA A 4 -29.41 -7.47 -1.46
N ASN A 5 -29.51 -6.39 -2.23
CA ASN A 5 -28.61 -6.06 -3.33
C ASN A 5 -27.18 -5.94 -2.79
N SER A 6 -26.43 -7.04 -2.75
CA SER A 6 -24.99 -7.00 -2.47
C SER A 6 -24.33 -6.26 -3.62
N LEU A 7 -23.80 -5.07 -3.35
CA LEU A 7 -23.04 -4.33 -4.34
C LEU A 7 -21.72 -5.09 -4.60
N VAL A 8 -21.15 -4.97 -5.79
CA VAL A 8 -19.78 -5.45 -6.06
C VAL A 8 -18.84 -4.27 -5.79
N PRO A 9 -17.58 -4.46 -5.34
CA PRO A 9 -16.67 -3.37 -5.08
C PRO A 9 -16.55 -2.39 -6.23
N GLN A 10 -16.63 -1.11 -5.89
CA GLN A 10 -16.71 -0.03 -6.86
C GLN A 10 -15.51 0.91 -6.72
N LEU A 11 -14.93 1.27 -7.86
CA LEU A 11 -13.95 2.34 -7.94
C LEU A 11 -14.70 3.67 -8.05
N VAL A 12 -14.48 4.56 -7.10
CA VAL A 12 -15.09 5.89 -7.03
C VAL A 12 -14.04 6.96 -7.31
N LYS A 13 -14.42 7.99 -8.07
CA LYS A 13 -13.59 9.14 -8.45
C LYS A 13 -14.22 10.42 -7.91
N VAL A 14 -13.50 11.19 -7.10
CA VAL A 14 -13.97 12.46 -6.50
C VAL A 14 -13.14 13.62 -7.05
N THR A 15 -13.80 14.66 -7.56
CA THR A 15 -13.18 15.89 -8.11
C THR A 15 -13.70 17.13 -7.36
N GLY A 16 -12.82 18.04 -6.93
CA GLY A 16 -13.21 19.30 -6.28
C GLY A 16 -12.17 20.40 -6.50
N SER A 17 -12.59 21.68 -6.41
CA SER A 17 -11.75 22.87 -6.55
C SER A 17 -12.04 23.87 -5.42
N ALA A 18 -11.00 24.49 -4.84
CA ALA A 18 -11.14 25.60 -3.88
C ALA A 18 -10.08 26.69 -4.12
N SER A 19 -10.48 27.96 -4.11
CA SER A 19 -9.63 29.16 -4.22
C SER A 19 -9.72 30.02 -2.96
N SER A 20 -8.60 30.63 -2.52
CA SER A 20 -8.55 31.53 -1.36
C SER A 20 -7.69 32.77 -1.62
N GLU A 21 -8.08 33.91 -1.04
CA GLU A 21 -7.33 35.17 -1.08
C GLU A 21 -6.45 35.33 0.17
N VAL A 22 -5.23 35.83 0.00
CA VAL A 22 -4.32 36.17 1.11
C VAL A 22 -3.83 37.61 0.96
N VAL A 23 -3.95 38.37 2.05
CA VAL A 23 -3.47 39.77 2.11
C VAL A 23 -2.07 39.80 2.68
N VAL A 24 -1.12 40.40 1.95
CA VAL A 24 0.26 40.60 2.40
C VAL A 24 0.29 41.79 3.35
N LEU A 25 0.44 41.51 4.64
CA LEU A 25 0.33 42.50 5.72
C LEU A 25 1.39 43.60 5.66
N SER A 26 2.51 43.39 4.96
CA SER A 26 3.60 44.38 4.84
C SER A 26 3.42 45.40 3.73
N SER A 27 2.69 45.05 2.66
CA SER A 27 2.46 45.93 1.50
C SER A 27 1.00 46.27 1.25
N GLY A 28 0.07 45.55 1.90
CA GLY A 28 -1.36 45.66 1.65
C GLY A 28 -1.82 44.97 0.36
N ASP A 29 -0.91 44.30 -0.35
CA ASP A 29 -1.24 43.62 -1.61
C ASP A 29 -2.14 42.41 -1.34
N VAL A 30 -3.20 42.27 -2.13
CA VAL A 30 -4.05 41.08 -2.13
C VAL A 30 -3.51 40.13 -3.19
N LEU A 31 -2.95 39.00 -2.75
CA LEU A 31 -2.56 37.91 -3.63
C LEU A 31 -3.68 36.86 -3.69
N GLN A 32 -4.13 36.59 -4.91
CA GLN A 32 -4.89 35.39 -5.23
C GLN A 32 -3.94 34.20 -5.16
N LEU A 33 -3.93 33.51 -4.01
CA LEU A 33 -3.22 32.24 -3.90
C LEU A 33 -4.17 31.14 -4.37
N SER A 34 -4.07 30.81 -5.67
CA SER A 34 -4.46 29.47 -6.08
C SER A 34 -3.42 28.51 -5.50
N VAL A 35 -3.71 27.92 -4.34
CA VAL A 35 -3.18 26.57 -4.10
C VAL A 35 -3.66 25.79 -5.32
N ASN A 36 -2.76 25.16 -6.07
CA ASN A 36 -3.19 24.08 -6.95
C ASN A 36 -3.77 23.00 -6.02
N SER A 37 -5.01 23.19 -5.54
CA SER A 37 -5.81 22.16 -4.89
C SER A 37 -5.79 21.07 -5.94
N SER A 38 -5.01 20.00 -5.74
CA SER A 38 -4.57 19.23 -6.89
C SER A 38 -5.80 18.83 -7.71
N THR A 39 -5.88 19.36 -8.94
CA THR A 39 -7.06 19.23 -9.82
C THR A 39 -7.34 17.75 -10.14
N TYR A 40 -6.39 16.91 -9.75
CA TYR A 40 -6.44 15.49 -9.90
C TYR A 40 -7.49 14.85 -9.00
N PRO A 41 -8.28 13.92 -9.56
CA PRO A 41 -9.27 13.19 -8.80
C PRO A 41 -8.66 12.38 -7.67
N LEU A 42 -9.43 12.22 -6.60
CA LEU A 42 -9.18 11.22 -5.57
C LEU A 42 -9.88 9.91 -5.95
N TYR A 43 -9.15 8.80 -5.94
CA TYR A 43 -9.69 7.47 -6.18
C TYR A 43 -9.87 6.72 -4.86
N SER A 44 -10.96 5.97 -4.75
CA SER A 44 -11.26 5.13 -3.59
C SER A 44 -11.94 3.84 -4.03
N VAL A 45 -11.73 2.76 -3.28
CA VAL A 45 -12.44 1.49 -3.49
C VAL A 45 -13.46 1.32 -2.36
N LEU A 46 -14.71 1.05 -2.74
CA LEU A 46 -15.76 0.61 -1.83
C LEU A 46 -15.86 -0.91 -1.89
N ASP A 47 -16.12 -1.55 -0.76
CA ASP A 47 -16.46 -2.96 -0.67
C ASP A 47 -17.93 -3.22 -1.07
N SER A 48 -18.37 -4.46 -1.01
CA SER A 48 -19.74 -4.89 -1.33
C SER A 48 -20.83 -4.33 -0.41
N TYR A 49 -20.44 -3.86 0.78
CA TYR A 49 -21.31 -3.21 1.76
C TYR A 49 -21.32 -1.68 1.61
N GLY A 50 -20.58 -1.14 0.63
CA GLY A 50 -20.45 0.31 0.42
C GLY A 50 -19.50 0.99 1.40
N VAL A 51 -18.70 0.22 2.15
CA VAL A 51 -17.70 0.74 3.09
C VAL A 51 -16.39 0.99 2.33
N VAL A 52 -15.73 2.10 2.63
CA VAL A 52 -14.42 2.43 2.06
C VAL A 52 -13.36 1.46 2.59
N VAL A 53 -12.63 0.82 1.68
CA VAL A 53 -11.40 0.07 2.02
C VAL A 53 -10.31 1.07 2.39
N LYS A 54 -10.08 1.24 3.69
CA LYS A 54 -9.31 2.35 4.27
C LYS A 54 -7.85 2.32 3.85
N SER A 55 -7.21 1.16 3.89
CA SER A 55 -5.80 1.00 3.50
C SER A 55 -5.57 1.41 2.05
N VAL A 56 -6.44 0.97 1.15
CA VAL A 56 -6.43 1.34 -0.28
C VAL A 56 -6.65 2.83 -0.47
N HIS A 57 -7.64 3.41 0.22
CA HIS A 57 -7.93 4.84 0.15
C HIS A 57 -6.73 5.69 0.56
N LEU A 58 -6.11 5.35 1.69
CA LEU A 58 -4.95 6.09 2.22
C LEU A 58 -3.76 6.03 1.27
N TRP A 59 -3.48 4.86 0.69
CA TRP A 59 -2.41 4.70 -0.28
C TRP A 59 -2.67 5.49 -1.57
N LEU A 60 -3.87 5.42 -2.13
CA LEU A 60 -4.23 6.18 -3.33
C LEU A 60 -4.19 7.70 -3.08
N ARG A 61 -4.55 8.14 -1.87
CA ARG A 61 -4.42 9.54 -1.46
C ARG A 61 -2.95 9.98 -1.41
N LYS A 62 -2.05 9.14 -0.89
CA LYS A 62 -0.60 9.36 -0.92
C LYS A 62 -0.09 9.48 -2.36
N LEU A 63 -0.40 8.50 -3.21
CA LEU A 63 0.03 8.50 -4.60
C LEU A 63 -0.48 9.74 -5.36
N ARG A 64 -1.73 10.16 -5.11
CA ARG A 64 -2.25 11.43 -5.65
C ARG A 64 -1.41 12.64 -5.24
N ALA A 65 -0.92 12.69 -4.00
CA ALA A 65 -0.07 13.79 -3.55
C ALA A 65 1.31 13.80 -4.25
N GLU A 66 1.78 12.64 -4.70
CA GLU A 66 3.00 12.47 -5.49
C GLU A 66 2.78 12.69 -7.00
N ALA A 67 1.53 12.79 -7.42
CA ALA A 67 1.18 12.92 -8.83
C ALA A 67 1.60 14.28 -9.40
N GLY A 68 2.32 14.24 -10.53
CA GLY A 68 2.93 15.43 -11.13
C GLY A 68 4.34 15.74 -10.62
N LEU A 69 4.84 14.99 -9.63
CA LEU A 69 6.23 15.04 -9.18
C LEU A 69 7.00 13.79 -9.62
N SER A 70 6.54 12.61 -9.18
CA SER A 70 7.24 11.33 -9.39
C SER A 70 6.40 10.30 -10.15
N ILE A 71 5.08 10.45 -10.18
CA ILE A 71 4.17 9.54 -10.86
C ILE A 71 3.10 10.29 -11.68
N SER A 72 2.60 9.64 -12.73
CA SER A 72 1.49 10.18 -13.53
C SER A 72 0.15 9.83 -12.91
N MET A 73 -0.88 10.65 -13.16
CA MET A 73 -2.25 10.30 -12.74
C MET A 73 -2.81 9.06 -13.43
N SER A 74 -2.39 8.77 -14.65
CA SER A 74 -2.76 7.52 -15.33
C SER A 74 -2.25 6.31 -14.55
N THR A 75 -1.08 6.42 -13.92
CA THR A 75 -0.53 5.37 -13.04
C THR A 75 -1.39 5.21 -11.79
N VAL A 76 -1.81 6.31 -11.15
CA VAL A 76 -2.70 6.28 -9.97
C VAL A 76 -4.02 5.60 -10.30
N GLU A 77 -4.63 5.93 -11.45
CA GLU A 77 -5.87 5.29 -11.90
C GLU A 77 -5.68 3.79 -12.17
N GLN A 78 -4.58 3.41 -12.85
CA GLN A 78 -4.28 2.00 -13.10
C GLN A 78 -4.07 1.21 -11.81
N TYR A 79 -3.44 1.82 -10.81
CA TYR A 79 -3.24 1.21 -9.49
C TYR A 79 -4.58 1.06 -8.77
N ALA A 80 -5.44 2.09 -8.80
CA ALA A 80 -6.77 2.01 -8.21
C ALA A 80 -7.63 0.89 -8.85
N ARG A 81 -7.59 0.75 -10.18
CA ARG A 81 -8.25 -0.36 -10.90
C ARG A 81 -7.69 -1.72 -10.46
N THR A 82 -6.37 -1.84 -10.37
CA THR A 82 -5.72 -3.08 -9.94
C THR A 82 -6.15 -3.49 -8.54
N LEU A 83 -6.14 -2.55 -7.59
CA LEU A 83 -6.57 -2.80 -6.23
C LEU A 83 -8.07 -3.12 -6.14
N SER A 84 -8.91 -2.55 -6.99
CA SER A 84 -10.32 -2.94 -7.07
C SER A 84 -10.49 -4.42 -7.48
N TYR A 85 -9.64 -4.95 -8.37
CA TYR A 85 -9.66 -6.36 -8.73
C TYR A 85 -9.22 -7.27 -7.57
N LEU A 86 -8.23 -6.84 -6.78
CA LEU A 86 -7.82 -7.55 -5.59
C LEU A 86 -8.93 -7.57 -4.53
N CYS A 87 -9.57 -6.43 -4.25
CA CYS A 87 -10.69 -6.35 -3.30
C CYS A 87 -11.85 -7.25 -3.72
N ARG A 88 -12.21 -7.26 -5.02
CA ARG A 88 -13.24 -8.16 -5.56
C ARG A 88 -12.89 -9.64 -5.43
N TRP A 89 -11.61 -9.99 -5.55
CA TRP A 89 -11.16 -11.35 -5.36
C TRP A 89 -11.26 -11.76 -3.89
N ILE A 90 -10.85 -10.88 -2.97
CA ILE A 90 -10.95 -11.11 -1.52
C ILE A 90 -12.39 -11.40 -1.10
N GLU A 91 -13.35 -10.62 -1.58
CA GLU A 91 -14.75 -10.82 -1.19
C GLU A 91 -15.37 -12.09 -1.76
N ARG A 92 -14.85 -12.58 -2.90
CA ARG A 92 -15.42 -13.75 -3.58
C ARG A 92 -14.77 -15.04 -3.12
N ASP A 93 -13.45 -15.08 -3.11
CA ASP A 93 -12.62 -16.28 -2.89
C ASP A 93 -11.47 -16.02 -1.90
N GLY A 94 -11.54 -14.95 -1.12
CA GLY A 94 -10.46 -14.54 -0.23
C GLY A 94 -10.14 -15.60 0.83
N PRO A 95 -8.89 -15.63 1.32
CA PRO A 95 -8.42 -16.64 2.27
C PRO A 95 -9.13 -16.57 3.63
N TYR A 96 -9.65 -15.40 4.02
CA TYR A 96 -10.28 -15.18 5.32
C TYR A 96 -11.71 -14.61 5.16
N PRO A 97 -12.72 -15.45 4.90
CA PRO A 97 -14.08 -15.02 4.52
C PRO A 97 -14.85 -14.28 5.63
N ASN A 98 -14.44 -14.43 6.89
CA ASN A 98 -15.08 -13.77 8.04
C ASN A 98 -14.44 -12.43 8.41
N LEU A 99 -13.41 -12.01 7.66
CA LEU A 99 -12.71 -10.76 7.89
C LEU A 99 -13.11 -9.73 6.84
N SER A 100 -13.05 -8.46 7.21
CA SER A 100 -13.22 -7.36 6.28
C SER A 100 -12.13 -7.39 5.19
N VAL A 101 -12.34 -6.62 4.12
CA VAL A 101 -11.35 -6.49 3.04
C VAL A 101 -10.03 -5.92 3.57
N ASP A 102 -10.08 -4.89 4.43
CA ASP A 102 -8.87 -4.32 5.05
C ASP A 102 -8.10 -5.34 5.90
N GLU A 103 -8.81 -6.13 6.71
CA GLU A 103 -8.17 -7.17 7.53
C GLU A 103 -7.56 -8.29 6.67
N ASN A 104 -8.22 -8.71 5.59
CA ASN A 104 -7.66 -9.65 4.63
C ASN A 104 -6.38 -9.09 3.99
N LEU A 105 -6.40 -7.82 3.55
CA LEU A 105 -5.23 -7.16 2.93
C LEU A 105 -4.01 -7.14 3.84
N VAL A 106 -4.20 -7.03 5.16
CA VAL A 106 -3.13 -7.12 6.15
C VAL A 106 -2.53 -8.52 6.26
N LEU A 107 -3.32 -9.56 6.02
CA LEU A 107 -2.92 -10.95 6.23
C LEU A 107 -2.47 -11.69 4.96
N LEU A 108 -2.68 -11.13 3.76
CA LEU A 108 -2.32 -11.79 2.50
C LEU A 108 -0.88 -12.30 2.50
N SER A 109 -0.69 -13.58 2.22
CA SER A 109 0.60 -14.25 2.09
C SER A 109 1.06 -14.33 0.63
N ARG A 110 2.27 -14.83 0.40
CA ARG A 110 2.76 -15.15 -0.96
C ARG A 110 1.83 -16.09 -1.72
N GLN A 111 1.28 -17.09 -1.04
CA GLN A 111 0.41 -18.09 -1.65
C GLN A 111 -0.91 -17.46 -2.09
N ASP A 112 -1.45 -16.53 -1.31
CA ASP A 112 -2.69 -15.81 -1.62
C ASP A 112 -2.52 -14.92 -2.85
N ILE A 113 -1.38 -14.22 -2.95
CA ILE A 113 -1.06 -13.42 -4.14
C ILE A 113 -0.92 -14.31 -5.40
N GLN A 114 -0.31 -15.49 -5.28
CA GLN A 114 -0.25 -16.45 -6.38
C GLN A 114 -1.66 -16.95 -6.76
N ALA A 115 -2.54 -17.18 -5.79
CA ALA A 115 -3.92 -17.58 -6.02
C ALA A 115 -4.71 -16.47 -6.73
N TRP A 116 -4.61 -15.23 -6.27
CA TRP A 116 -5.18 -14.06 -6.94
C TRP A 116 -4.67 -13.89 -8.38
N THR A 117 -3.37 -14.06 -8.60
CA THR A 117 -2.76 -13.95 -9.93
C THR A 117 -3.28 -15.05 -10.87
N ARG A 118 -3.51 -16.26 -10.35
CA ARG A 118 -4.13 -17.37 -11.09
C ARG A 118 -5.59 -17.07 -11.43
N ASP A 119 -6.36 -16.51 -10.50
CA ASP A 119 -7.74 -16.05 -10.77
C ASP A 119 -7.78 -14.96 -11.84
N MET A 120 -6.84 -14.00 -11.83
CA MET A 120 -6.80 -13.00 -12.88
C MET A 120 -6.53 -13.60 -14.27
N LYS A 121 -5.70 -14.65 -14.35
CA LYS A 121 -5.49 -15.40 -15.60
C LYS A 121 -6.78 -16.06 -16.08
N THR A 122 -7.50 -16.76 -15.21
CA THR A 122 -8.76 -17.44 -15.58
C THR A 122 -9.85 -16.45 -15.99
N ARG A 123 -9.75 -15.19 -15.56
CA ARG A 123 -10.65 -14.09 -15.92
C ARG A 123 -10.19 -13.25 -17.13
N GLY A 124 -9.23 -13.74 -17.91
CA GLY A 124 -8.84 -13.16 -19.20
C GLY A 124 -7.69 -12.15 -19.14
N ALA A 125 -6.97 -12.03 -18.02
CA ALA A 125 -5.71 -11.29 -17.99
C ALA A 125 -4.55 -12.16 -18.51
N GLU A 126 -4.52 -12.41 -19.82
CA GLU A 126 -3.62 -13.39 -20.44
C GLU A 126 -2.20 -12.85 -20.67
N SER A 127 -2.07 -11.54 -20.87
CA SER A 127 -0.76 -10.93 -21.14
C SER A 127 0.15 -10.96 -19.90
N HIS A 128 1.34 -11.52 -20.07
CA HIS A 128 2.41 -11.50 -19.07
C HIS A 128 2.67 -10.08 -18.53
N ASN A 129 2.72 -9.07 -19.41
CA ASN A 129 2.96 -7.68 -19.01
C ASN A 129 1.82 -7.10 -18.17
N THR A 130 0.58 -7.49 -18.47
CA THR A 130 -0.59 -7.06 -17.70
C THR A 130 -0.57 -7.65 -16.30
N LEU A 131 -0.24 -8.95 -16.17
CA LEU A 131 -0.12 -9.59 -14.87
C LEU A 131 1.05 -9.03 -14.07
N HIS A 132 2.21 -8.86 -14.70
CA HIS A 132 3.40 -8.33 -14.06
C HIS A 132 3.18 -6.89 -13.54
N SER A 133 2.55 -6.02 -14.33
CA SER A 133 2.24 -4.65 -13.89
C SER A 133 1.25 -4.61 -12.73
N ARG A 134 0.24 -5.50 -12.72
CA ARG A 134 -0.71 -5.61 -11.62
C ARG A 134 -0.06 -6.17 -10.35
N GLU A 135 0.79 -7.19 -10.49
CA GLU A 135 1.56 -7.74 -9.38
C GLU A 135 2.52 -6.71 -8.79
N ALA A 136 3.21 -5.92 -9.63
CA ALA A 136 4.07 -4.84 -9.18
C ALA A 136 3.32 -3.75 -8.41
N CYS A 137 2.08 -3.43 -8.83
CA CYS A 137 1.19 -2.53 -8.09
C CYS A 137 0.85 -3.09 -6.71
N VAL A 138 0.38 -4.35 -6.63
CA VAL A 138 0.03 -4.98 -5.36
C VAL A 138 1.26 -5.08 -4.45
N LYS A 139 2.42 -5.45 -4.97
CA LYS A 139 3.67 -5.46 -4.22
C LYS A 139 3.96 -4.10 -3.57
N GLN A 140 3.92 -3.02 -4.34
CA GLN A 140 4.19 -1.68 -3.80
C GLN A 140 3.18 -1.27 -2.72
N PHE A 141 1.92 -1.65 -2.89
CA PHE A 141 0.88 -1.41 -1.89
C PHE A 141 1.13 -2.18 -0.60
N LEU A 142 1.41 -3.50 -0.69
CA LEU A 142 1.68 -4.34 0.49
C LEU A 142 2.96 -3.91 1.22
N ASP A 143 4.00 -3.55 0.47
CA ASP A 143 5.24 -3.01 1.03
C ASP A 143 4.99 -1.67 1.74
N TRP A 144 4.15 -0.79 1.18
CA TRP A 144 3.77 0.46 1.82
C TRP A 144 3.02 0.23 3.14
N MET A 145 2.12 -0.75 3.21
CA MET A 145 1.38 -1.06 4.44
C MET A 145 2.30 -1.46 5.62
N ALA A 146 3.50 -1.94 5.33
CA ALA A 146 4.50 -2.27 6.33
C ALA A 146 5.36 -1.06 6.80
N THR A 147 5.08 0.14 6.28
CA THR A 147 5.81 1.36 6.64
C THR A 147 5.17 2.11 7.80
N GLN A 148 5.96 2.95 8.49
CA GLN A 148 5.44 3.85 9.53
C GLN A 148 4.39 4.82 9.01
N GLU A 149 4.48 5.25 7.75
CA GLU A 149 3.50 6.14 7.11
C GLU A 149 2.12 5.49 7.04
N ALA A 150 2.06 4.18 6.78
CA ALA A 150 0.81 3.43 6.83
C ALA A 150 0.35 3.13 8.26
N GLY A 151 1.18 3.35 9.27
CA GLY A 151 0.94 2.96 10.66
C GLY A 151 1.41 1.54 10.99
N ASN A 152 2.32 0.96 10.20
CA ASN A 152 2.81 -0.42 10.33
C ASN A 152 1.65 -1.44 10.37
N LEU A 153 0.68 -1.29 9.46
CA LEU A 153 -0.48 -2.18 9.37
C LEU A 153 -0.09 -3.63 9.09
N ARG A 154 1.07 -3.83 8.44
CA ARG A 154 1.65 -5.15 8.20
C ARG A 154 3.01 -5.28 8.83
N ASP A 155 3.32 -6.50 9.25
CA ASP A 155 4.68 -6.87 9.62
C ASP A 155 5.57 -6.94 8.36
N PRO A 156 6.68 -6.18 8.29
CA PRO A 156 7.63 -6.22 7.18
C PRO A 156 8.21 -7.62 6.91
N GLU A 157 8.36 -8.44 7.96
CA GLU A 157 8.89 -9.80 7.84
C GLU A 157 7.89 -10.74 7.14
N ASN A 158 6.60 -10.42 7.22
CA ASN A 158 5.50 -11.11 6.56
C ASN A 158 5.18 -10.53 5.17
N SER A 159 6.15 -9.87 4.52
CA SER A 159 5.96 -9.45 3.13
C SER A 159 5.84 -10.67 2.21
N PRO A 160 4.79 -10.76 1.38
CA PRO A 160 4.62 -11.83 0.38
C PRO A 160 5.77 -11.92 -0.62
N TYR A 161 6.62 -10.89 -0.69
CA TYR A 161 7.71 -10.79 -1.65
C TYR A 161 9.10 -10.89 -1.00
N GLY A 162 9.18 -11.10 0.32
CA GLY A 162 10.42 -11.05 1.10
C GLY A 162 10.80 -9.62 1.48
N LEU A 163 11.79 -9.48 2.38
CA LEU A 163 12.23 -8.18 2.89
C LEU A 163 12.68 -7.26 1.74
N PRO A 164 12.20 -6.00 1.68
CA PRO A 164 12.74 -5.02 0.76
C PRO A 164 14.25 -4.84 1.04
N ALA A 165 15.08 -4.71 0.00
CA ALA A 165 16.53 -4.50 0.15
C ALA A 165 16.90 -3.32 1.08
N ARG A 166 15.97 -2.38 1.30
CA ARG A 166 16.07 -1.22 2.20
C ARG A 166 16.06 -1.57 3.69
N PHE A 167 15.44 -2.70 4.05
CA PHE A 167 15.38 -3.21 5.42
C PHE A 167 16.44 -4.28 5.70
N ALA A 168 17.04 -4.86 4.64
CA ALA A 168 18.14 -5.82 4.77
C ALA A 168 19.42 -5.21 5.38
N THR A 169 19.53 -3.88 5.48
CA THR A 169 20.69 -3.17 6.06
C THR A 169 20.65 -3.03 7.57
N TRP A 170 19.54 -3.36 8.25
CA TRP A 170 19.41 -3.25 9.70
C TRP A 170 19.86 -4.51 10.47
N SER A 171 20.12 -5.63 9.78
CA SER A 171 20.53 -6.90 10.41
C SER A 171 22.05 -7.05 10.59
N HIS A 172 22.84 -5.97 10.43
CA HIS A 172 24.30 -5.99 10.61
C HIS A 172 24.83 -4.93 11.58
N HIS A 173 24.02 -4.49 12.55
CA HIS A 173 24.59 -3.97 13.79
C HIS A 173 25.02 -5.14 14.67
N ARG A 174 26.29 -5.49 14.50
CA ARG A 174 27.09 -6.37 15.36
C ARG A 174 26.76 -6.11 16.83
N MET A 175 26.16 -7.10 17.48
CA MET A 175 26.43 -7.31 18.90
C MET A 175 27.95 -7.48 19.05
N PRO A 176 28.66 -6.70 19.88
CA PRO A 176 30.06 -6.96 20.14
C PRO A 176 30.17 -8.31 20.87
N VAL A 177 30.75 -9.28 20.17
CA VAL A 177 31.22 -10.52 20.79
C VAL A 177 32.35 -10.14 21.74
N VAL A 178 32.06 -10.03 23.03
CA VAL A 178 33.10 -9.98 24.06
C VAL A 178 33.59 -11.42 24.28
N ARG A 179 34.58 -11.83 23.48
CA ARG A 179 35.44 -12.99 23.78
C ARG A 179 36.87 -12.65 23.39
N GLY A 180 37.68 -12.34 24.39
CA GLY A 180 39.11 -12.10 24.18
C GLY A 180 39.81 -11.51 25.39
N MET A 181 39.85 -12.23 26.52
CA MET A 181 40.96 -12.08 27.47
C MET A 181 41.45 -13.47 27.82
N SER A 182 42.52 -13.89 27.13
CA SER A 182 43.34 -15.01 27.56
C SER A 182 44.24 -14.53 28.70
N LEU A 183 44.11 -15.13 29.88
CA LEU A 183 45.12 -15.03 30.93
C LEU A 183 45.91 -16.34 30.96
N GLN A 184 47.21 -16.20 30.72
CA GLN A 184 48.23 -17.23 30.70
C GLN A 184 48.23 -18.04 32.01
N LYS A 185 48.31 -19.37 31.88
CA LYS A 185 48.78 -20.25 32.97
C LYS A 185 50.30 -20.15 33.04
N SER A 186 50.80 -19.75 34.20
CA SER A 186 52.19 -19.89 34.65
C SER A 186 52.20 -20.81 35.88
N LEU A 187 53.17 -21.73 35.91
CA LEU A 187 53.33 -22.84 36.85
C LEU A 187 53.64 -22.42 38.30
N CYS A 188 53.23 -23.24 39.29
CA CYS A 188 54.13 -23.93 40.25
C CYS A 188 53.39 -24.76 41.33
N SER A 189 54.09 -25.83 41.77
CA SER A 189 53.88 -26.75 42.92
C SER A 189 52.93 -27.95 42.68
N SER A 190 53.36 -29.21 42.78
CA SER A 190 54.50 -29.84 43.49
C SER A 190 55.27 -30.86 42.63
#